data_AF-L2G787-F1
#
_entry.id   AF-L2G787-F1
#
_cell.length_a   1.000
_cell.length_b   1.000
_cell.length_c   1.000
_cell.angle_alpha   90.00
_cell.angle_beta   90.00
_cell.angle_gamma   90.00
#
_symmetry.space_group_name_H-M   'P 1'
#
loop_
_entity.id
_entity.type
_entity.pdbx_description
1 polymer ?
#
loop_
_entity_poly.entity_id
_entity_poly.type
_entity_poly.pdbx_seq_one_letter_code
_entity_poly.pdbx_strand_id
1 'polypeptide(L)'
;MRDQKTDLLEALRKDWKGYLKWLEYVVDEQTKRAVLAPTNDGYHYTVYTAADIQRFLSWQERISEVITVLESNVEVMKSLMRFYAKLQSNNDFDLQAVCKDDIEEFNNQLNSVMDDFRMQITRAKALVKLTSDRGELVKQHRLERLNRNMEREAIMVRIVTIVTLIYLPATFVSTFFSTDIIKYQGQNSPQGNFSPIAMERWLQVTLPLTSLTLLIAFYGNKWAKTKAGNKMLLTTRSRTEFRSCNGPSLAAASPEASFGLGGYHEAYSR
;
A
#
# COMPACT_ATOMS: atom_id res chain seq x y z
N MET A 1 -27.19 38.40 -30.45
CA MET A 1 -26.96 38.27 -28.99
C MET A 1 -27.29 36.87 -28.46
N ARG A 2 -28.36 36.21 -28.97
CA ARG A 2 -28.73 34.83 -28.60
C ARG A 2 -27.63 33.81 -28.97
N ASP A 3 -27.12 33.88 -30.19
CA ASP A 3 -26.05 32.97 -30.69
C ASP A 3 -24.75 33.06 -29.89
N GLN A 4 -24.36 34.27 -29.48
CA GLN A 4 -23.13 34.47 -28.72
C GLN A 4 -23.20 33.82 -27.33
N LYS A 5 -24.39 33.74 -26.71
CA LYS A 5 -24.55 33.13 -25.39
C LYS A 5 -24.54 31.61 -25.46
N THR A 6 -25.16 31.03 -26.48
CA THR A 6 -25.13 29.58 -26.75
C THR A 6 -23.73 29.11 -27.08
N ASP A 7 -22.99 29.88 -27.89
CA ASP A 7 -21.61 29.56 -28.26
C ASP A 7 -20.68 29.52 -27.06
N LEU A 8 -20.85 30.44 -26.10
CA LEU A 8 -20.04 30.46 -24.88
C LEU A 8 -20.31 29.27 -23.96
N LEU A 9 -21.58 28.88 -23.79
CA LEU A 9 -21.93 27.70 -22.98
C LEU A 9 -21.43 26.41 -23.62
N GLU A 10 -21.50 26.32 -24.94
CA GLU A 10 -21.00 25.18 -25.69
C GLU A 10 -19.47 25.07 -25.62
N ALA A 11 -18.75 26.19 -25.78
CA ALA A 11 -17.31 26.24 -25.63
C ALA A 11 -16.87 25.81 -24.23
N LEU A 12 -17.49 26.39 -23.19
CA LEU A 12 -17.22 26.05 -21.78
C LEU A 12 -17.40 24.55 -21.52
N ARG A 13 -18.50 23.97 -22.01
CA ARG A 13 -18.77 22.53 -21.90
C ARG A 13 -17.69 21.69 -22.58
N LYS A 14 -17.29 22.03 -23.80
CA LYS A 14 -16.26 21.30 -24.56
C LYS A 14 -14.90 21.37 -23.87
N ASP A 15 -14.52 22.54 -23.38
CA ASP A 15 -13.24 22.77 -22.72
C ASP A 15 -13.10 21.94 -21.44
N TRP A 16 -14.11 21.96 -20.56
CA TRP A 16 -14.10 21.15 -19.34
C TRP A 16 -14.07 19.65 -19.63
N LYS A 17 -14.85 19.20 -20.63
CA LYS A 17 -14.83 17.79 -21.06
C LYS A 17 -13.46 17.38 -21.60
N GLY A 18 -12.81 18.25 -22.39
CA GLY A 18 -11.47 18.03 -22.90
C GLY A 18 -10.43 17.94 -21.78
N TYR A 19 -10.50 18.87 -20.82
CA TYR A 19 -9.62 18.89 -19.66
C TYR A 19 -9.77 17.64 -18.78
N LEU A 20 -10.99 17.19 -18.49
CA LEU A 20 -11.20 15.96 -17.72
C LEU A 20 -10.68 14.72 -18.46
N LYS A 21 -10.87 14.65 -19.77
CA LYS A 21 -10.35 13.53 -20.57
C LYS A 21 -8.82 13.50 -20.56
N TRP A 22 -8.18 14.66 -20.65
CA TRP A 22 -6.73 14.79 -20.50
C TRP A 22 -6.28 14.36 -19.10
N LEU A 23 -6.98 14.81 -18.05
CA LEU A 23 -6.66 14.47 -16.67
C LEU A 23 -6.76 12.96 -16.43
N GLU A 24 -7.82 12.32 -16.91
CA GLU A 24 -8.01 10.88 -16.85
C GLU A 24 -6.89 10.12 -17.57
N TYR A 25 -6.51 10.57 -18.77
CA TYR A 25 -5.40 9.97 -19.52
C TYR A 25 -4.07 10.07 -18.75
N VAL A 26 -3.75 11.26 -18.22
CA VAL A 26 -2.50 11.47 -17.49
C VAL A 26 -2.47 10.66 -16.19
N VAL A 27 -3.59 10.61 -15.47
CA VAL A 27 -3.71 9.82 -14.24
C VAL A 27 -3.57 8.34 -14.55
N ASP A 28 -4.23 7.82 -15.59
CA ASP A 28 -4.09 6.41 -15.93
C ASP A 28 -2.65 6.09 -16.35
N GLU A 29 -2.02 6.88 -17.22
CA GLU A 29 -0.63 6.61 -17.65
C GLU A 29 0.37 6.64 -16.49
N GLN A 30 0.25 7.61 -15.57
CA GLN A 30 1.14 7.72 -14.42
C GLN A 30 0.91 6.61 -13.38
N THR A 31 -0.34 6.20 -13.17
CA THR A 31 -0.69 5.19 -12.17
C THR A 31 -0.58 3.76 -12.70
N LYS A 32 -0.68 3.55 -14.01
CA LYS A 32 -0.57 2.25 -14.69
C LYS A 32 0.78 1.60 -14.48
N ARG A 33 1.86 2.39 -14.52
CA ARG A 33 3.22 1.90 -14.20
C ARG A 33 3.32 1.36 -12.78
N ALA A 34 2.53 1.90 -11.87
CA ALA A 34 2.52 1.51 -10.46
C ALA A 34 1.54 0.38 -10.10
N VAL A 35 0.74 -0.09 -11.06
CA VAL A 35 -0.13 -1.27 -10.89
C VAL A 35 0.37 -2.46 -11.71
N LEU A 36 0.94 -2.21 -12.90
CA LEU A 36 1.34 -3.26 -13.84
C LEU A 36 2.79 -3.75 -13.69
N ALA A 37 3.56 -3.22 -12.74
CA ALA A 37 4.92 -3.71 -12.53
C ALA A 37 4.86 -5.19 -12.11
N PRO A 38 5.48 -6.12 -12.86
CA PRO A 38 5.44 -7.54 -12.53
C PRO A 38 5.99 -7.78 -11.13
N THR A 39 5.18 -8.41 -10.27
CA THR A 39 5.59 -8.82 -8.91
C THR A 39 6.38 -10.13 -8.93
N ASN A 40 6.45 -10.83 -10.06
CA ASN A 40 7.11 -12.14 -10.18
C ASN A 40 8.64 -12.03 -10.22
N ASP A 41 9.29 -12.96 -9.52
CA ASP A 41 10.75 -13.12 -9.50
C ASP A 41 11.32 -13.25 -10.91
N GLY A 42 12.13 -12.28 -11.33
CA GLY A 42 12.92 -12.34 -12.57
C GLY A 42 12.77 -11.16 -13.54
N TYR A 43 11.76 -10.31 -13.38
CA TYR A 43 11.61 -9.09 -14.19
C TYR A 43 11.81 -7.86 -13.29
N HIS A 44 12.51 -6.83 -13.80
CA HIS A 44 12.91 -5.64 -13.05
C HIS A 44 11.78 -5.11 -12.16
N TYR A 45 11.86 -5.38 -10.84
CA TYR A 45 10.93 -4.79 -9.90
C TYR A 45 11.16 -3.28 -9.91
N THR A 46 10.16 -2.51 -10.35
CA THR A 46 10.18 -1.09 -10.02
C THR A 46 9.98 -0.99 -8.51
N VAL A 47 11.05 -0.65 -7.80
CA VAL A 47 10.99 -0.39 -6.36
C VAL A 47 10.20 0.91 -6.20
N TYR A 48 9.00 0.82 -5.64
CA TYR A 48 8.20 2.00 -5.36
C TYR A 48 8.90 2.88 -4.31
N THR A 49 9.14 4.12 -4.70
CA THR A 49 9.77 5.14 -3.88
C THR A 49 8.72 5.95 -3.12
N ALA A 50 9.15 6.76 -2.15
CA ALA A 50 8.26 7.74 -1.52
C ALA A 50 7.71 8.75 -2.53
N ALA A 51 8.47 9.08 -3.57
CA ALA A 51 8.06 10.00 -4.62
C ALA A 51 6.88 9.45 -5.43
N ASP A 52 6.82 8.13 -5.66
CA ASP A 52 5.69 7.52 -6.38
C ASP A 52 4.39 7.68 -5.58
N ILE A 53 4.44 7.43 -4.26
CA ILE A 53 3.28 7.64 -3.36
C ILE A 53 2.86 9.11 -3.33
N GLN A 54 3.82 10.04 -3.29
CA GLN A 54 3.53 11.48 -3.35
C GLN A 54 2.86 11.87 -4.67
N ARG A 55 3.25 11.26 -5.80
CA ARG A 55 2.58 11.49 -7.09
C ARG A 55 1.12 11.07 -7.05
N PHE A 56 0.81 9.90 -6.50
CA PHE A 56 -0.59 9.47 -6.30
C PHE A 56 -1.40 10.49 -5.51
N LEU A 57 -0.86 10.97 -4.38
CA LEU A 57 -1.51 11.98 -3.55
C LEU A 57 -1.71 13.29 -4.31
N SER A 58 -0.70 13.78 -5.02
CA SER A 58 -0.80 15.03 -5.79
C SER A 58 -1.85 14.97 -6.89
N TRP A 59 -2.01 13.81 -7.54
CA TRP A 59 -3.08 13.62 -8.54
C TRP A 59 -4.45 13.54 -7.88
N GLN A 60 -4.55 12.89 -6.72
CA GLN A 60 -5.81 12.84 -5.97
C GLN A 60 -6.27 14.24 -5.54
N GLU A 61 -5.35 15.07 -5.05
CA GLU A 61 -5.61 16.48 -4.70
C GLU A 61 -6.07 17.27 -5.92
N ARG A 62 -5.37 17.15 -7.05
CA ARG A 62 -5.74 17.80 -8.31
C ARG A 62 -7.12 17.41 -8.81
N ILE A 63 -7.48 16.12 -8.80
CA ILE A 63 -8.82 15.69 -9.24
C ILE A 63 -9.88 16.21 -8.26
N SER A 64 -9.58 16.23 -6.97
CA SER A 64 -10.50 16.74 -5.93
C SER A 64 -10.76 18.24 -6.10
N GLU A 65 -9.73 19.02 -6.43
CA GLU A 65 -9.86 20.45 -6.77
C GLU A 65 -10.81 20.66 -7.96
N VAL A 66 -10.64 19.89 -9.03
CA VAL A 66 -11.53 19.95 -10.21
C VAL A 66 -12.97 19.61 -9.86
N ILE A 67 -13.18 18.60 -9.01
CA ILE A 67 -14.52 18.25 -8.52
C ILE A 67 -15.15 19.45 -7.79
N THR A 68 -14.42 20.09 -6.88
CA THR A 68 -14.92 21.24 -6.11
C THR A 68 -15.27 22.41 -7.02
N VAL A 69 -14.45 22.71 -8.03
CA VAL A 69 -14.73 23.78 -9.00
C VAL A 69 -15.99 23.47 -9.82
N LEU A 70 -16.13 22.24 -10.32
CA LEU A 70 -17.31 21.84 -11.07
C LEU A 70 -18.59 21.85 -10.20
N GLU A 71 -18.52 21.37 -8.96
CA GLU A 71 -19.64 21.41 -8.01
C GLU A 71 -20.08 22.85 -7.73
N SER A 72 -19.11 23.76 -7.53
CA SER A 72 -19.38 25.19 -7.36
C SER A 72 -20.08 25.79 -8.59
N ASN A 73 -19.60 25.49 -9.80
CA ASN A 73 -20.20 25.96 -11.04
C ASN A 73 -21.64 25.48 -11.22
N VAL A 74 -21.92 24.21 -10.89
CA VAL A 74 -23.28 23.66 -10.90
C VAL A 74 -24.20 24.42 -9.95
N GLU A 75 -23.74 24.77 -8.75
CA GLU A 75 -24.54 25.54 -7.79
C GLU A 75 -24.77 26.99 -8.25
N VAL A 76 -23.79 27.63 -8.90
CA VAL A 76 -23.97 28.97 -9.53
C VAL A 76 -25.03 28.91 -10.62
N MET A 77 -24.95 27.95 -11.55
CA MET A 77 -25.95 27.78 -12.61
C MET A 77 -27.35 27.53 -12.04
N LYS A 78 -27.45 26.71 -10.98
CA LYS A 78 -28.71 26.46 -10.26
C LYS A 78 -29.24 27.71 -9.56
N SER A 79 -28.38 28.61 -9.09
CA SER A 79 -28.78 29.90 -8.53
C SER A 79 -29.33 30.84 -9.60
N LEU A 80 -28.66 30.90 -10.76
CA LEU A 80 -29.10 31.67 -11.93
C LEU A 80 -30.49 31.22 -12.40
N MET A 81 -30.70 29.91 -12.57
CA MET A 81 -32.01 29.37 -12.93
C MET A 81 -33.10 29.78 -11.94
N ARG A 82 -32.82 29.68 -10.63
CA ARG A 82 -33.77 30.10 -9.58
C ARG A 82 -34.09 31.59 -9.64
N PHE A 83 -33.09 32.43 -9.95
CA PHE A 83 -33.29 33.86 -10.10
C PHE A 83 -34.22 34.17 -11.28
N TYR A 84 -33.95 33.59 -12.45
CA TYR A 84 -34.79 33.82 -13.64
C TYR A 84 -36.20 33.24 -13.48
N ALA A 85 -36.35 32.08 -12.83
CA ALA A 85 -37.66 31.53 -12.50
C ALA A 85 -38.47 32.45 -11.56
N LYS A 86 -37.81 33.05 -10.56
CA LYS A 86 -38.45 34.03 -9.67
C LYS A 86 -38.84 35.31 -10.40
N LEU A 87 -37.97 35.82 -11.27
CA LEU A 87 -38.25 37.00 -12.09
C LEU A 87 -39.48 36.75 -12.99
N GLN A 88 -39.54 35.57 -13.60
CA GLN A 88 -40.69 35.14 -14.39
C GLN A 88 -41.97 34.94 -13.56
N SER A 89 -41.90 34.69 -12.26
CA SER A 89 -43.10 34.58 -11.41
C SER A 89 -43.61 35.91 -10.87
N ASN A 90 -42.90 37.01 -11.11
CA ASN A 90 -43.27 38.33 -10.59
C ASN A 90 -44.24 39.04 -11.56
N ASN A 91 -45.45 39.34 -11.08
CA ASN A 91 -46.49 40.00 -11.88
C ASN A 91 -46.19 41.48 -12.17
N ASP A 92 -45.18 42.06 -11.52
CA ASP A 92 -44.73 43.45 -11.70
C ASP A 92 -43.69 43.60 -12.84
N PHE A 93 -43.44 42.51 -13.60
CA PHE A 93 -42.48 42.49 -14.69
C PHE A 93 -43.18 42.62 -16.05
N ASP A 94 -43.17 43.83 -16.61
CA ASP A 94 -43.86 44.18 -17.87
C ASP A 94 -43.45 43.36 -19.10
N LEU A 95 -42.29 42.69 -19.08
CA LEU A 95 -41.77 41.90 -20.20
C LEU A 95 -41.94 40.38 -20.01
N GLN A 96 -42.71 39.95 -19.01
CA GLN A 96 -42.86 38.54 -18.64
C GLN A 96 -43.37 37.68 -19.80
N ALA A 97 -44.37 38.15 -20.56
CA ALA A 97 -44.96 37.39 -21.66
C ALA A 97 -44.01 37.28 -22.87
N VAL A 98 -43.18 38.29 -23.12
CA VAL A 98 -42.26 38.33 -24.28
C VAL A 98 -40.98 37.54 -24.01
N CYS A 99 -40.46 37.59 -22.78
CA CYS A 99 -39.22 36.89 -22.42
C CYS A 99 -39.45 35.47 -21.89
N LYS A 100 -40.70 35.00 -21.81
CA LYS A 100 -41.02 33.70 -21.23
C LYS A 100 -40.33 32.54 -21.97
N ASP A 101 -40.46 32.51 -23.28
CA ASP A 101 -39.89 31.45 -24.12
C ASP A 101 -38.36 31.50 -24.11
N ASP A 102 -37.78 32.70 -24.14
CA ASP A 102 -36.32 32.90 -24.08
C ASP A 102 -35.72 32.48 -22.72
N ILE A 103 -36.44 32.72 -21.62
CA ILE A 103 -36.03 32.28 -20.26
C ILE A 103 -36.15 30.76 -20.13
N GLU A 104 -37.21 30.17 -20.68
CA GLU A 104 -37.42 28.73 -20.66
C GLU A 104 -36.33 28.01 -21.48
N GLU A 105 -36.03 28.49 -22.69
CA GLU A 105 -34.96 27.95 -23.51
C GLU A 105 -33.59 28.08 -22.83
N PHE A 106 -33.31 29.23 -22.20
CA PHE A 106 -32.07 29.41 -21.44
C PHE A 106 -31.98 28.47 -20.22
N ASN A 107 -33.07 28.27 -19.49
CA ASN A 107 -33.11 27.32 -18.37
C ASN A 107 -32.89 25.88 -18.83
N ASN A 108 -33.44 25.50 -19.98
CA ASN A 108 -33.23 24.18 -20.57
C ASN A 108 -31.76 23.98 -20.98
N GLN A 109 -31.12 24.99 -21.57
CA GLN A 109 -29.69 24.96 -21.89
C GLN A 109 -28.82 24.85 -20.63
N LEU A 110 -29.11 25.64 -19.58
CA LEU A 110 -28.38 25.56 -18.31
C LEU A 110 -28.54 24.20 -17.64
N ASN A 111 -29.74 23.62 -17.62
CA ASN A 111 -29.96 22.27 -17.11
C ASN A 111 -29.12 21.24 -17.85
N SER A 112 -29.10 21.30 -19.19
CA SER A 112 -28.28 20.39 -20.00
C SER A 112 -26.79 20.48 -19.65
N VAL A 113 -26.24 21.70 -19.51
CA VAL A 113 -24.83 21.90 -19.12
C VAL A 113 -24.58 21.41 -17.68
N MET A 114 -25.51 21.66 -16.76
CA MET A 114 -25.42 21.19 -15.37
C MET A 114 -25.41 19.66 -15.29
N ASP A 115 -26.24 18.98 -16.07
CA ASP A 115 -26.29 17.51 -16.09
C ASP A 115 -25.01 16.91 -16.68
N ASP A 116 -24.44 17.53 -17.72
CA ASP A 116 -23.11 17.17 -18.23
C ASP A 116 -22.03 17.34 -17.15
N PHE A 117 -22.03 18.45 -16.40
CA PHE A 117 -21.09 18.67 -15.30
C PHE A 117 -21.27 17.66 -14.17
N ARG A 118 -22.50 17.30 -13.81
CA ARG A 118 -22.77 16.26 -12.81
C ARG A 118 -22.24 14.89 -13.26
N MET A 119 -22.39 14.55 -14.54
CA MET A 119 -21.80 13.34 -15.09
C MET A 119 -20.26 13.39 -14.99
N GLN A 120 -19.64 14.50 -15.36
CA GLN A 120 -18.20 14.69 -15.25
C GLN A 120 -17.69 14.62 -13.79
N ILE A 121 -18.41 15.23 -12.83
CA ILE A 121 -18.13 15.13 -11.40
C ILE A 121 -18.16 13.66 -10.94
N THR A 122 -19.18 12.91 -11.36
CA THR A 122 -19.30 11.48 -11.00
C THR A 122 -18.12 10.68 -11.53
N ARG A 123 -17.70 10.95 -12.78
CA ARG A 123 -16.53 10.31 -13.38
C ARG A 123 -15.23 10.68 -12.65
N ALA A 124 -15.05 11.95 -12.32
CA ALA A 124 -13.89 12.42 -11.56
C ALA A 124 -13.83 11.78 -10.16
N LYS A 125 -14.97 11.63 -9.47
CA LYS A 125 -15.06 10.93 -8.18
C LYS A 125 -14.64 9.45 -8.30
N ALA A 126 -15.04 8.78 -9.39
CA ALA A 126 -14.60 7.42 -9.66
C ALA A 126 -13.07 7.35 -9.88
N LEU A 127 -12.49 8.33 -10.56
CA LEU A 127 -11.05 8.43 -10.79
C LEU A 127 -10.26 8.65 -9.48
N VAL A 128 -10.78 9.49 -8.57
CA VAL A 128 -10.22 9.67 -7.22
C VAL A 128 -10.17 8.34 -6.47
N LYS A 129 -11.30 7.61 -6.46
CA LYS A 129 -11.39 6.31 -5.79
C LYS A 129 -10.38 5.32 -6.36
N LEU A 130 -10.34 5.18 -7.69
CA LEU A 130 -9.38 4.30 -8.36
C LEU A 130 -7.92 4.67 -8.03
N THR A 131 -7.59 5.96 -8.02
CA THR A 131 -6.25 6.46 -7.70
C THR A 131 -5.88 6.15 -6.25
N SER A 132 -6.83 6.31 -5.32
CA SER A 132 -6.66 5.96 -3.90
C SER A 132 -6.42 4.47 -3.72
N ASP A 133 -7.26 3.62 -4.32
CA ASP A 133 -7.17 2.16 -4.23
C ASP A 133 -5.81 1.67 -4.76
N ARG A 134 -5.38 2.20 -5.93
CA ARG A 134 -4.05 1.91 -6.50
C ARG A 134 -2.91 2.39 -5.58
N GLY A 135 -3.05 3.58 -4.98
CA GLY A 135 -2.08 4.13 -4.04
C GLY A 135 -1.96 3.31 -2.75
N GLU A 136 -3.06 2.73 -2.27
CA GLU A 136 -3.07 1.85 -1.10
C GLU A 136 -2.32 0.54 -1.37
N LEU A 137 -2.57 -0.09 -2.52
CA LEU A 137 -1.85 -1.31 -2.93
C LEU A 137 -0.33 -1.08 -2.98
N VAL A 138 0.11 0.06 -3.52
CA VAL A 138 1.54 0.43 -3.56
C VAL A 138 2.12 0.61 -2.15
N LYS A 139 1.36 1.25 -1.24
CA LYS A 139 1.77 1.40 0.16
C LYS A 139 1.91 0.05 0.86
N GLN A 140 0.93 -0.84 0.70
CA GLN A 140 0.95 -2.18 1.29
C GLN A 140 2.16 -2.98 0.82
N HIS A 141 2.44 -3.02 -0.49
CA HIS A 141 3.59 -3.72 -1.04
C HIS A 141 4.93 -3.20 -0.50
N ARG A 142 5.05 -1.88 -0.34
CA ARG A 142 6.23 -1.26 0.27
C ARG A 142 6.38 -1.64 1.74
N LEU A 143 5.28 -1.65 2.51
CA LEU A 143 5.30 -2.05 3.91
C LEU A 143 5.70 -3.52 4.07
N GLU A 144 5.19 -4.41 3.23
CA GLU A 144 5.58 -5.82 3.24
C GLU A 144 7.08 -6.01 2.95
N ARG A 145 7.61 -5.26 1.98
CA ARG A 145 9.05 -5.27 1.67
C ARG A 145 9.88 -4.74 2.84
N LEU A 146 9.46 -3.63 3.43
CA LEU A 146 10.13 -3.06 4.59
C LEU A 146 10.12 -4.05 5.76
N ASN A 147 8.97 -4.68 6.04
CA ASN A 147 8.85 -5.67 7.09
C ASN A 147 9.75 -6.89 6.85
N ARG A 148 9.83 -7.40 5.61
CA ARG A 148 10.76 -8.48 5.25
C ARG A 148 12.23 -8.09 5.47
N ASN A 149 12.61 -6.87 5.13
CA ASN A 149 13.96 -6.38 5.38
C ASN A 149 14.25 -6.25 6.87
N MET A 150 13.30 -5.69 7.65
CA MET A 150 13.40 -5.61 9.11
C MET A 150 13.49 -6.98 9.78
N GLU A 151 12.74 -7.98 9.28
CA GLU A 151 12.84 -9.36 9.75
C GLU A 151 14.25 -9.92 9.54
N ARG A 152 14.85 -9.70 8.35
CA ARG A 152 16.22 -10.13 8.07
C ARG A 152 17.24 -9.42 8.95
N GLU A 153 17.12 -8.11 9.09
CA GLU A 153 17.99 -7.32 9.99
C GLU A 153 17.87 -7.81 11.43
N ALA A 154 16.65 -8.08 11.91
CA ALA A 154 16.42 -8.63 13.26
C ALA A 154 17.04 -10.03 13.45
N ILE A 155 17.01 -10.88 12.42
CA ILE A 155 17.69 -12.18 12.46
C ILE A 155 19.21 -11.99 12.55
N MET A 156 19.79 -11.08 11.78
CA MET A 156 21.23 -10.79 11.85
C MET A 156 21.64 -10.29 13.23
N VAL A 157 20.87 -9.37 13.83
CA VAL A 157 21.11 -8.87 15.19
C VAL A 157 21.10 -10.03 16.19
N ARG A 158 20.16 -10.97 16.08
CA ARG A 158 20.12 -12.16 16.94
C ARG A 158 21.35 -13.05 16.81
N ILE A 159 21.91 -13.19 15.62
CA ILE A 159 23.14 -13.97 15.41
C ILE A 159 24.32 -13.28 16.11
N VAL A 160 24.48 -11.97 15.89
CA VAL A 160 25.57 -11.21 16.51
C VAL A 160 25.49 -11.27 18.03
N THR A 161 24.31 -11.13 18.63
CA THR A 161 24.16 -11.21 20.08
C THR A 161 24.46 -12.60 20.64
N ILE A 162 24.10 -13.68 19.93
CA ILE A 162 24.48 -15.04 20.35
C ILE A 162 26.01 -15.22 20.29
N VAL A 163 26.66 -14.74 19.22
CA VAL A 163 28.11 -14.82 19.06
C VAL A 163 28.83 -14.04 20.17
N THR A 164 28.37 -12.82 20.49
CA THR A 164 28.98 -12.03 21.57
C THR A 164 28.75 -12.66 22.94
N LEU A 165 27.58 -13.23 23.22
CA LEU A 165 27.31 -13.94 24.49
C LEU A 165 28.22 -15.16 24.70
N ILE A 166 28.62 -15.85 23.63
CA ILE A 166 29.57 -16.97 23.72
C ILE A 166 31.01 -16.46 23.89
N TYR A 167 31.37 -15.36 23.21
CA TYR A 167 32.74 -14.85 23.21
C TYR A 167 33.10 -14.03 24.46
N LEU A 168 32.11 -13.39 25.10
CA LEU A 168 32.30 -12.51 26.25
C LEU A 168 32.91 -13.25 27.47
N PRO A 169 32.43 -14.44 27.87
CA PRO A 169 33.05 -15.22 28.95
C PRO A 169 34.46 -15.71 28.59
N ALA A 170 34.70 -16.12 27.34
CA ALA A 170 36.02 -16.56 26.89
C ALA A 170 37.04 -15.40 26.90
N THR A 171 36.61 -14.20 26.51
CA THR A 171 37.43 -12.99 26.56
C THR A 171 37.77 -12.62 27.99
N PHE A 172 36.81 -12.69 28.92
CA PHE A 172 37.07 -12.45 30.35
C PHE A 172 38.13 -13.41 30.89
N VAL A 173 38.01 -14.71 30.57
CA VAL A 173 38.99 -15.73 30.97
C VAL A 173 40.37 -15.41 30.38
N SER A 174 40.46 -15.08 29.09
CA SER A 174 41.73 -14.71 28.42
C SER A 174 42.38 -13.49 29.06
N THR A 175 41.61 -12.44 29.36
CA THR A 175 42.11 -11.23 30.00
C THR A 175 42.55 -11.52 31.44
N PHE A 176 41.80 -12.32 32.20
CA PHE A 176 42.14 -12.72 33.56
C PHE A 176 43.48 -13.48 33.63
N PHE A 177 43.74 -14.38 32.67
CA PHE A 177 45.04 -15.06 32.56
C PHE A 177 46.16 -14.18 32.02
N SER A 178 45.83 -13.12 31.26
CA SER A 178 46.81 -12.16 30.75
C SER A 178 47.22 -11.12 31.81
N THR A 179 46.37 -10.89 32.81
CA THR A 179 46.77 -10.12 33.99
C THR A 179 47.64 -10.99 34.88
N ASP A 180 48.80 -10.46 35.26
CA ASP A 180 49.88 -11.04 36.08
C ASP A 180 49.45 -11.37 37.55
N ILE A 181 48.17 -11.68 37.77
CA ILE A 181 47.53 -12.02 39.05
C ILE A 181 48.00 -13.39 39.55
N ILE A 182 48.44 -14.27 38.65
CA ILE A 182 49.13 -15.52 38.99
C ILE A 182 50.64 -15.23 39.06
N LYS A 183 51.10 -14.52 40.10
CA LYS A 183 52.54 -14.45 40.38
C LYS A 183 53.00 -15.76 41.03
N TYR A 184 53.89 -16.44 40.32
CA TYR A 184 54.77 -17.50 40.80
C TYR A 184 55.46 -17.09 42.11
N GLN A 185 55.06 -17.65 43.25
CA GLN A 185 55.90 -17.57 44.44
C GLN A 185 56.90 -18.72 44.42
N GLY A 186 58.18 -18.35 44.28
CA GLY A 186 59.29 -19.16 44.75
C GLY A 186 60.14 -19.86 43.69
N GLN A 187 61.26 -19.18 43.38
CA GLN A 187 62.61 -19.74 43.51
C GLN A 187 63.39 -20.03 42.22
N ASN A 188 64.62 -19.50 42.27
CA ASN A 188 65.69 -19.54 41.28
C ASN A 188 66.07 -20.96 40.87
N SER A 189 65.47 -21.48 39.78
CA SER A 189 65.88 -22.73 39.16
C SER A 189 65.82 -22.62 37.62
N PRO A 190 66.87 -23.01 36.88
CA PRO A 190 66.99 -22.78 35.43
C PRO A 190 66.36 -23.90 34.57
N GLN A 191 65.39 -24.65 35.10
CA GLN A 191 64.61 -25.65 34.35
C GLN A 191 63.13 -25.29 34.47
N GLY A 192 62.45 -25.15 33.33
CA GLY A 192 61.09 -24.61 33.24
C GLY A 192 60.10 -25.39 34.12
N ASN A 193 59.63 -24.75 35.18
CA ASN A 193 58.69 -25.33 36.11
C ASN A 193 57.25 -25.11 35.63
N PHE A 194 56.67 -26.11 34.98
CA PHE A 194 55.24 -26.21 34.70
C PHE A 194 54.48 -26.45 36.02
N SER A 195 53.56 -25.57 36.41
CA SER A 195 52.79 -25.72 37.66
C SER A 195 51.47 -26.46 37.40
N PRO A 196 51.28 -27.69 37.94
CA PRO A 196 50.05 -28.46 37.77
C PRO A 196 48.83 -27.78 38.43
N ILE A 197 49.05 -26.92 39.45
CA ILE A 197 47.98 -26.16 40.13
C ILE A 197 47.30 -25.15 39.19
N ALA A 198 48.06 -24.53 38.27
CA ALA A 198 47.51 -23.58 37.31
C ALA A 198 46.68 -24.30 36.25
N MET A 199 47.11 -25.50 35.85
CA MET A 199 46.40 -26.37 34.93
C MET A 199 45.07 -26.86 35.51
N GLU A 200 45.05 -27.19 36.80
CA GLU A 200 43.83 -27.63 37.49
C GLU A 200 42.81 -26.47 37.64
N ARG A 201 43.27 -25.28 38.03
CA ARG A 201 42.40 -24.08 38.09
C ARG A 201 41.91 -23.63 36.72
N TRP A 202 42.73 -23.80 35.68
CA TRP A 202 42.31 -23.58 34.30
C TRP A 202 41.19 -24.53 33.91
N LEU A 203 41.37 -25.85 34.13
CA LEU A 203 40.37 -26.87 33.83
C LEU A 203 39.05 -26.63 34.57
N GLN A 204 39.14 -26.15 35.81
CA GLN A 204 37.99 -25.81 36.64
C GLN A 204 37.16 -24.64 36.07
N VAL A 205 37.76 -23.72 35.30
CA VAL A 205 37.07 -22.57 34.69
C VAL A 205 36.63 -22.86 33.25
N THR A 206 37.44 -23.57 32.46
CA THR A 206 37.09 -23.92 31.08
C THR A 206 36.01 -24.99 30.97
N LEU A 207 35.98 -25.98 31.88
CA LEU A 207 34.92 -27.00 31.88
C LEU A 207 33.50 -26.43 32.05
N PRO A 208 33.20 -25.59 33.05
CA PRO A 208 31.86 -25.02 33.19
C PRO A 208 31.53 -24.09 32.03
N LEU A 209 32.50 -23.36 31.48
CA LEU A 209 32.28 -22.49 30.33
C LEU A 209 31.92 -23.29 29.06
N THR A 210 32.63 -24.40 28.83
CA THR A 210 32.39 -25.31 27.70
C THR A 210 31.06 -26.04 27.88
N SER A 211 30.75 -26.48 29.10
CA SER A 211 29.48 -27.09 29.46
C SER A 211 28.32 -26.12 29.26
N LEU A 212 28.44 -24.87 29.71
CA LEU A 212 27.42 -23.83 29.52
C LEU A 212 27.18 -23.55 28.04
N THR A 213 28.24 -23.44 27.24
CA THR A 213 28.14 -23.22 25.79
C THR A 213 27.44 -24.39 25.10
N LEU A 214 27.78 -25.63 25.44
CA LEU A 214 27.12 -26.84 24.92
C LEU A 214 25.67 -26.95 25.38
N LEU A 215 25.36 -26.62 26.63
CA LEU A 215 23.99 -26.62 27.15
C LEU A 215 23.13 -25.59 26.41
N ILE A 216 23.63 -24.36 26.20
CA ILE A 216 22.90 -23.34 25.44
C ILE A 216 22.64 -23.80 24.00
N ALA A 217 23.64 -24.38 23.33
CA ALA A 217 23.48 -24.92 21.98
C ALA A 217 22.47 -26.09 21.94
N PHE A 218 22.54 -27.01 22.90
CA PHE A 218 21.68 -28.19 22.96
C PHE A 218 20.23 -27.81 23.29
N TYR A 219 20.02 -26.94 24.29
CA TYR A 219 18.69 -26.45 24.64
C TYR A 219 18.09 -25.60 23.52
N GLY A 220 18.88 -24.74 22.88
CA GLY A 220 18.43 -23.93 21.73
C GLY A 220 17.94 -24.80 20.57
N ASN A 221 18.72 -25.83 20.19
CA ASN A 221 18.37 -26.73 19.09
C ASN A 221 17.16 -27.62 19.45
N LYS A 222 17.07 -28.10 20.70
CA LYS A 222 15.92 -28.89 21.18
C LYS A 222 14.64 -28.05 21.19
N TRP A 223 14.69 -26.83 21.72
CA TRP A 223 13.54 -25.91 21.76
C TRP A 223 13.07 -25.47 20.36
N ALA A 224 14.00 -25.26 19.43
CA ALA A 224 13.68 -24.91 18.05
C ALA A 224 12.91 -26.04 17.33
N LYS A 225 13.36 -27.30 17.51
CA LYS A 225 12.68 -28.48 16.94
C LYS A 225 11.28 -28.68 17.51
N THR A 226 11.10 -28.51 18.83
CA THR A 226 9.77 -28.66 19.46
C THR A 226 8.79 -27.56 18.99
N LYS A 227 9.26 -26.32 18.81
CA LYS A 227 8.42 -25.23 18.29
C LYS A 227 8.10 -25.40 16.79
N ALA A 228 9.03 -25.91 15.98
CA ALA A 228 8.77 -26.17 14.57
C ALA A 228 7.68 -27.25 14.36
N GLY A 229 7.70 -28.32 15.17
CA GLY A 229 6.67 -29.37 15.14
C GLY A 229 5.27 -28.87 15.53
N ASN A 230 5.17 -28.07 16.60
CA ASN A 230 3.87 -27.53 17.02
C ASN A 230 3.29 -26.50 16.03
N LYS A 231 4.13 -25.71 15.35
CA LYS A 231 3.66 -24.74 14.35
C LYS A 231 3.09 -25.44 13.10
N MET A 232 3.71 -26.54 12.66
CA MET A 232 3.23 -27.36 11.54
C MET A 232 1.91 -28.08 11.87
N LEU A 233 1.75 -28.57 13.10
CA LEU A 233 0.51 -29.19 13.58
C LEU A 233 -0.66 -28.19 13.68
N LEU A 234 -0.41 -26.97 14.16
CA LEU A 234 -1.44 -25.92 14.26
C LEU A 234 -1.89 -25.40 12.89
N THR A 235 -0.96 -25.20 11.94
CA THR A 235 -1.30 -24.84 10.55
C THR A 235 -2.12 -25.95 9.88
N THR A 236 -1.78 -27.22 10.14
CA THR A 236 -2.55 -28.36 9.59
C THR A 236 -3.95 -28.42 10.21
N ARG A 237 -4.11 -28.22 11.53
CA ARG A 237 -5.42 -28.20 12.20
C ARG A 237 -6.33 -27.08 11.72
N SER A 238 -5.80 -25.88 11.49
CA SER A 238 -6.57 -24.75 10.94
C SER A 238 -7.05 -24.98 9.49
N ARG A 239 -6.27 -25.73 8.69
CA ARG A 239 -6.61 -26.06 7.30
C ARG A 239 -7.69 -27.16 7.22
N THR A 240 -7.74 -28.06 8.21
CA THR A 240 -8.76 -29.12 8.29
C THR A 240 -10.09 -28.58 8.84
N GLU A 241 -10.07 -27.63 9.78
CA GLU A 241 -11.30 -26.97 10.26
C GLU A 241 -11.95 -26.09 9.16
N PHE A 242 -11.17 -25.39 8.34
CA PHE A 242 -11.73 -24.60 7.23
C PHE A 242 -12.34 -25.47 6.11
N ARG A 243 -11.89 -26.72 5.95
CA ARG A 243 -12.45 -27.65 4.96
C ARG A 243 -13.73 -28.35 5.42
N SER A 244 -13.97 -28.44 6.73
CA SER A 244 -15.20 -29.05 7.28
C SER A 244 -16.40 -28.10 7.33
N CYS A 245 -16.19 -26.78 7.20
CA CYS A 245 -17.27 -25.78 7.14
C CYS A 245 -17.78 -25.49 5.72
N ASN A 246 -17.20 -26.10 4.67
CA ASN A 246 -17.63 -25.90 3.28
C ASN A 246 -18.10 -27.23 2.64
N GLY A 247 -19.37 -27.55 2.89
CA GLY A 247 -20.28 -28.32 2.01
C GLY A 247 -20.41 -29.83 2.30
N PRO A 248 -21.60 -30.44 2.08
CA PRO A 248 -22.54 -30.07 1.01
C PRO A 248 -24.01 -29.89 1.46
N SER A 249 -24.63 -28.77 1.06
CA SER A 249 -26.09 -28.68 0.89
C SER A 249 -26.44 -27.42 0.10
N LEU A 250 -26.76 -27.61 -1.19
CA LEU A 250 -27.98 -27.11 -1.84
C LEU A 250 -27.90 -27.39 -3.34
N ALA A 251 -28.48 -28.55 -3.68
CA ALA A 251 -29.10 -28.74 -4.97
C ALA A 251 -30.42 -27.96 -5.02
N ALA A 252 -30.83 -27.62 -6.24
CA ALA A 252 -32.12 -27.09 -6.69
C ALA A 252 -32.31 -25.55 -6.67
N ALA A 253 -32.10 -24.91 -7.83
CA ALA A 253 -33.19 -24.33 -8.64
C ALA A 253 -32.66 -23.78 -10.00
N SER A 254 -33.32 -24.22 -11.07
CA SER A 254 -33.19 -23.86 -12.51
C SER A 254 -33.70 -22.42 -12.82
N PRO A 255 -33.72 -21.89 -14.08
CA PRO A 255 -33.21 -22.42 -15.34
C PRO A 255 -32.35 -21.44 -16.17
N GLU A 256 -31.71 -22.02 -17.18
CA GLU A 256 -30.93 -21.38 -18.23
C GLU A 256 -31.76 -20.36 -19.05
N ALA A 257 -31.21 -19.16 -19.21
CA ALA A 257 -31.54 -18.26 -20.30
C ALA A 257 -30.29 -18.11 -21.16
N SER A 258 -30.28 -18.84 -22.28
CA SER A 258 -29.26 -18.79 -23.32
C SER A 258 -29.33 -17.44 -24.04
N PHE A 259 -28.32 -16.58 -23.86
CA PHE A 259 -28.11 -15.42 -24.72
C PHE A 259 -26.71 -15.49 -25.33
N GLY A 260 -26.68 -15.52 -26.65
CA GLY A 260 -25.54 -15.93 -27.47
C GLY A 260 -24.31 -15.05 -27.36
N LEU A 261 -23.16 -15.72 -27.35
CA LEU A 261 -21.86 -15.14 -27.70
C LEU A 261 -21.79 -14.96 -29.22
N GLY A 262 -22.13 -13.76 -29.68
CA GLY A 262 -21.71 -13.24 -30.98
C GLY A 262 -20.39 -12.48 -30.81
N GLY A 263 -19.33 -12.99 -31.44
CA GLY A 263 -17.99 -12.43 -31.31
C GLY A 263 -17.80 -11.09 -32.01
N TYR A 264 -16.77 -10.36 -31.56
CA TYR A 264 -16.09 -9.35 -32.35
C TYR A 264 -14.59 -9.42 -32.09
N HIS A 265 -13.92 -9.98 -33.08
CA HIS A 265 -12.50 -9.83 -33.38
C HIS A 265 -12.33 -8.52 -34.18
N GLU A 266 -11.12 -7.94 -34.09
CA GLU A 266 -10.55 -6.94 -35.02
C GLU A 266 -11.17 -5.54 -35.12
N ALA A 267 -10.40 -4.54 -34.71
CA ALA A 267 -9.68 -3.63 -35.63
C ALA A 267 -9.24 -2.37 -34.87
N TYR A 268 -7.94 -2.06 -34.87
CA TYR A 268 -7.42 -0.74 -35.25
C TYR A 268 -5.89 -0.80 -35.33
N SER A 269 -5.40 -1.03 -36.56
CA SER A 269 -4.09 -0.58 -37.03
C SER A 269 -4.36 0.48 -38.10
N ARG A 270 -4.11 1.74 -37.73
CA ARG A 270 -3.55 2.86 -38.52
C ARG A 270 -3.88 4.18 -37.85
#